data_AF-A0A2V5VX81-F1
#
_entry.id   AF-A0A2V5VX81-F1
#
_cell.length_a   1.000
_cell.length_b   1.000
_cell.length_c   1.000
_cell.angle_alpha   90.00
_cell.angle_beta   90.00
_cell.angle_gamma   90.00
#
_symmetry.space_group_name_H-M   'P 1'
#
loop_
_entity.id
_entity.type
_entity.pdbx_description
1 polymer ?
#
loop_
_entity_poly.entity_id
_entity_poly.type
_entity_poly.pdbx_seq_one_letter_code
_entity_poly.pdbx_strand_id
1 'polypeptide(L)'
;MVAGWDRLLPAWFSRLHPRYKTPVNSIIFVGATTLMIAVTSQIGAGIQEAFQLVDNAANVFYGIVYFMMFAIPIFGAGAIRSGAPIWLRVAAICGAGVSLSAIFFTVYPIIDVPSPLSFAVKIIAVTAIANAIGVGIYLIGKPKRRYDSQG
;
A
#
# COMPACT_ATOMS: atom_id res chain seq x y z
N MET A 1 -7.83 -9.93 -7.18
CA MET A 1 -9.16 -9.70 -6.58
C MET A 1 -9.52 -10.87 -5.66
N VAL A 2 -8.89 -10.96 -4.48
CA VAL A 2 -9.18 -12.01 -3.48
C VAL A 2 -9.60 -11.41 -2.13
N ALA A 3 -9.08 -10.23 -1.77
CA ALA A 3 -9.40 -9.54 -0.51
C ALA A 3 -10.90 -9.24 -0.29
N GLY A 4 -11.69 -9.02 -1.35
CA GLY A 4 -13.14 -8.83 -1.26
C GLY A 4 -13.92 -10.12 -1.03
N TRP A 5 -13.36 -11.28 -1.40
CA TRP A 5 -13.96 -12.60 -1.23
C TRP A 5 -13.66 -13.17 0.16
N ASP A 6 -12.45 -12.92 0.67
CA ASP A 6 -12.00 -13.34 2.00
C ASP A 6 -12.54 -12.46 3.15
N ARG A 7 -13.50 -11.56 2.86
CA ARG A 7 -14.06 -10.58 3.81
C ARG A 7 -12.99 -9.74 4.53
N LEU A 8 -11.85 -9.51 3.89
CA LEU A 8 -10.77 -8.69 4.46
C LEU A 8 -11.07 -7.19 4.35
N LEU A 9 -12.05 -6.81 3.53
CA LEU A 9 -12.52 -5.45 3.31
C LEU A 9 -13.97 -5.28 3.79
N PRO A 10 -14.38 -4.08 4.23
CA PRO A 10 -15.76 -3.79 4.63
C PRO A 10 -16.75 -4.16 3.51
N ALA A 11 -17.86 -4.79 3.87
CA ALA A 11 -18.86 -5.27 2.90
C ALA A 11 -19.45 -4.15 2.02
N TRP A 12 -19.49 -2.91 2.53
CA TRP A 12 -19.94 -1.76 1.75
C TRP A 12 -18.94 -1.38 0.64
N PHE A 13 -17.64 -1.57 0.87
CA PHE A 13 -16.59 -1.23 -0.08
C PHE A 13 -16.60 -2.19 -1.27
N SER A 14 -16.71 -3.49 -1.01
CA SER A 14 -16.74 -4.53 -2.06
C SER A 14 -18.12 -4.73 -2.71
N ARG A 15 -19.14 -3.94 -2.34
CA ARG A 15 -20.50 -4.11 -2.84
C ARG A 15 -20.58 -3.79 -4.33
N LEU A 16 -20.97 -4.79 -5.13
CA LEU A 16 -21.18 -4.61 -6.56
C LEU A 16 -22.61 -4.15 -6.86
N HIS A 17 -22.75 -3.30 -7.88
CA HIS A 17 -24.04 -2.85 -8.37
C HIS A 17 -24.89 -4.06 -8.83
N PRO A 18 -26.16 -4.19 -8.42
CA PRO A 18 -26.96 -5.39 -8.69
C PRO A 18 -27.06 -5.75 -10.17
N ARG A 19 -27.21 -4.72 -11.02
CA ARG A 19 -27.42 -4.84 -12.48
C ARG A 19 -26.13 -4.85 -13.31
N TYR A 20 -25.14 -4.04 -12.93
CA TYR A 20 -23.94 -3.79 -13.75
C TYR A 20 -22.69 -4.47 -13.18
N LYS A 21 -22.79 -5.05 -11.98
CA LYS A 21 -21.69 -5.70 -11.27
C LYS A 21 -20.43 -4.81 -11.18
N THR A 22 -20.62 -3.50 -11.09
CA THR A 22 -19.54 -2.52 -10.89
C THR A 22 -19.41 -2.16 -9.40
N PRO A 23 -18.18 -2.07 -8.84
CA PRO A 23 -17.97 -1.68 -7.46
C PRO A 23 -18.01 -0.14 -7.29
N VAL A 24 -19.21 0.43 -7.41
CA VAL A 24 -19.42 1.90 -7.42
C VAL A 24 -18.82 2.57 -6.18
N ASN A 25 -18.99 1.96 -5.00
CA ASN A 25 -18.47 2.52 -3.75
C ASN A 25 -16.94 2.59 -3.71
N SER A 26 -16.25 1.56 -4.20
CA SER A 26 -14.78 1.59 -4.33
C SER A 26 -14.34 2.66 -5.31
N ILE A 27 -15.03 2.80 -6.45
CA ILE A 27 -14.69 3.79 -7.48
C ILE A 27 -14.81 5.21 -6.91
N ILE A 28 -15.91 5.52 -6.22
CA ILE A 28 -16.12 6.83 -5.60
C ILE A 28 -15.06 7.08 -4.51
N PHE A 29 -14.79 6.09 -3.65
CA PHE A 29 -13.81 6.24 -2.58
C PHE A 29 -12.39 6.50 -3.11
N VAL A 30 -11.95 5.69 -4.08
CA VAL A 30 -10.63 5.86 -4.71
C VAL A 30 -10.58 7.21 -5.44
N GLY A 31 -11.61 7.54 -6.23
CA GLY A 31 -11.66 8.81 -6.96
C GLY A 31 -11.60 10.04 -6.03
N ALA A 32 -12.36 10.03 -4.93
CA ALA A 32 -12.33 11.09 -3.94
C ALA A 32 -10.96 11.19 -3.23
N THR A 33 -10.35 10.05 -2.91
CA THR A 33 -9.02 10.01 -2.28
C THR A 33 -7.95 10.55 -3.24
N THR A 34 -7.97 10.14 -4.50
CA THR A 34 -7.04 10.64 -5.53
C THR A 34 -7.21 12.15 -5.74
N LEU A 35 -8.44 12.64 -5.79
CA LEU A 35 -8.72 14.09 -5.90
C LEU A 35 -8.16 14.85 -4.68
N MET A 36 -8.38 14.34 -3.48
CA MET A 36 -7.84 14.93 -2.24
C MET A 36 -6.30 15.01 -2.29
N ILE A 37 -5.63 13.92 -2.66
CA ILE A 37 -4.16 13.89 -2.78
C ILE A 37 -3.70 14.90 -3.82
N ALA A 38 -4.34 14.95 -4.99
CA ALA A 38 -3.97 15.86 -6.06
C ALA A 38 -4.14 17.34 -5.68
N VAL A 39 -5.17 17.70 -4.90
CA VAL A 39 -5.36 19.08 -4.43
C VAL A 39 -4.35 19.42 -3.33
N THR A 40 -4.20 18.52 -2.35
CA THR A 40 -3.31 18.77 -1.20
C THR A 40 -1.83 18.79 -1.58
N SER A 41 -1.40 18.03 -2.58
CA SER A 41 0.00 18.02 -3.04
C SER A 41 0.46 19.33 -3.66
N GLN A 42 -0.47 20.16 -4.14
CA GLN A 42 -0.19 21.45 -4.76
C GLN A 42 -0.07 22.59 -3.74
N ILE A 43 -0.47 22.38 -2.47
CA ILE A 43 -0.48 23.44 -1.46
C ILE A 43 0.95 23.79 -1.05
N GLY A 44 1.37 25.02 -1.34
CA GLY A 44 2.68 25.55 -0.93
C GLY A 44 3.87 24.87 -1.58
N ALA A 45 3.65 24.17 -2.71
CA ALA A 45 4.67 23.49 -3.50
C ALA A 45 4.75 24.10 -4.91
N GLY A 46 5.95 24.13 -5.48
CA GLY A 46 6.10 24.43 -6.92
C GLY A 46 5.50 23.31 -7.78
N ILE A 47 5.21 23.58 -9.06
CA ILE A 47 4.63 22.58 -9.99
C ILE A 47 5.48 21.30 -10.05
N GLN A 48 6.82 21.44 -10.08
CA GLN A 48 7.74 20.31 -10.09
C GLN A 48 7.79 19.56 -8.75
N GLU A 49 7.74 20.27 -7.62
CA GLU A 49 7.68 19.66 -6.27
C GLU A 49 6.38 18.85 -6.11
N ALA A 50 5.24 19.41 -6.51
CA ALA A 50 3.94 18.75 -6.37
C ALA A 50 3.88 17.45 -7.19
N PHE A 51 4.38 17.46 -8.43
CA PHE A 51 4.44 16.28 -9.28
C PHE A 51 5.37 15.21 -8.69
N GLN A 52 6.60 15.60 -8.32
CA GLN A 52 7.57 14.66 -7.76
C GLN A 52 7.11 14.10 -6.41
N LEU A 53 6.42 14.89 -5.58
CA LEU A 53 5.87 14.43 -4.31
C LEU A 53 4.86 13.30 -4.52
N VAL A 54 3.92 13.46 -5.45
CA VAL A 54 2.90 12.45 -5.73
C VAL A 54 3.52 11.20 -6.35
N ASP A 55 4.43 11.37 -7.32
CA ASP A 55 5.11 10.26 -7.99
C ASP A 55 6.00 9.46 -7.01
N ASN A 56 6.79 10.15 -6.19
CA ASN A 56 7.61 9.52 -5.16
C ASN A 56 6.75 8.79 -4.13
N ALA A 57 5.66 9.40 -3.66
CA ALA A 57 4.74 8.74 -2.74
C ALA A 57 4.15 7.45 -3.34
N ALA A 58 3.73 7.50 -4.62
CA ALA A 58 3.24 6.33 -5.33
C ALA A 58 4.31 5.22 -5.43
N ASN A 59 5.54 5.58 -5.82
CA ASN A 59 6.66 4.65 -5.90
C ASN A 59 7.01 4.02 -4.54
N VAL A 60 6.93 4.79 -3.44
CA VAL A 60 7.11 4.25 -2.08
C VAL A 60 6.01 3.24 -1.73
N PHE A 61 4.74 3.53 -2.03
CA PHE A 61 3.65 2.56 -1.82
C PHE A 61 3.87 1.28 -2.61
N TYR A 62 4.24 1.37 -3.89
CA TYR A 62 4.57 0.21 -4.71
C TYR A 62 5.77 -0.56 -4.16
N GLY A 63 6.83 0.14 -3.77
CA GLY A 63 8.03 -0.44 -3.15
C GLY A 63 7.68 -1.26 -1.90
N ILE A 64 6.80 -0.75 -1.04
CA ILE A 64 6.33 -1.49 0.15
C ILE A 64 5.59 -2.77 -0.27
N VAL A 65 4.71 -2.71 -1.26
CA VAL A 65 3.98 -3.90 -1.75
C VAL A 65 4.95 -4.95 -2.30
N TYR A 66 5.94 -4.54 -3.09
CA TYR A 66 6.97 -5.45 -3.61
C TYR A 66 7.84 -6.04 -2.51
N PHE A 67 8.27 -5.21 -1.55
CA PHE A 67 9.02 -5.68 -0.39
C PHE A 67 8.23 -6.74 0.39
N MET A 68 6.95 -6.47 0.67
CA MET A 68 6.07 -7.43 1.35
C MET A 68 5.90 -8.72 0.54
N MET A 69 5.76 -8.63 -0.78
CA MET A 69 5.69 -9.80 -1.67
C MET A 69 6.96 -10.66 -1.57
N PHE A 70 8.14 -10.05 -1.61
CA PHE A 70 9.42 -10.74 -1.46
C PHE A 70 9.69 -11.23 -0.03
N ALA A 71 9.03 -10.65 0.97
CA ALA A 71 9.09 -11.15 2.34
C ALA A 71 8.33 -12.47 2.53
N ILE A 72 7.34 -12.80 1.68
CA ILE A 72 6.50 -14.00 1.84
C ILE A 72 7.31 -15.31 1.82
N PRO A 73 8.22 -15.58 0.85
CA PRO A 73 9.02 -16.81 0.86
C PRO A 73 10.00 -16.92 2.04
N ILE A 74 10.29 -15.79 2.71
CA ILE A 74 11.28 -15.69 3.79
C ILE A 74 10.60 -15.81 5.17
N PHE A 75 9.54 -15.02 5.39
CA PHE A 75 8.85 -14.82 6.67
C PHE A 75 7.37 -15.23 6.65
N GLY A 76 6.84 -15.69 5.51
CA GLY A 76 5.44 -16.11 5.39
C GLY A 76 5.09 -17.35 6.22
N ALA A 77 3.80 -17.65 6.30
CA ALA A 77 3.27 -18.78 7.06
C ALA A 77 3.98 -20.10 6.69
N GLY A 78 4.19 -20.98 7.69
CA GLY A 78 5.02 -22.18 7.56
C GLY A 78 4.74 -23.04 6.33
N ALA A 79 3.47 -23.19 5.94
CA ALA A 79 3.05 -23.94 4.74
C ALA A 79 3.50 -23.30 3.41
N ILE A 80 3.60 -21.98 3.35
CA ILE A 80 4.07 -21.23 2.16
C ILE A 80 5.61 -21.19 2.16
N ARG A 81 6.22 -21.07 3.34
CA ARG A 81 7.69 -21.08 3.52
C ARG A 81 8.32 -22.45 3.24
N SER A 82 7.65 -23.54 3.62
CA SER A 82 8.17 -24.92 3.48
C SER A 82 8.22 -25.41 2.04
N GLY A 83 7.41 -24.86 1.14
CA GLY A 83 7.41 -25.20 -0.29
C GLY A 83 8.41 -24.40 -1.14
N ALA A 84 9.04 -23.36 -0.59
CA ALA A 84 9.91 -22.47 -1.35
C ALA A 84 11.33 -23.06 -1.51
N PRO A 85 11.81 -23.35 -2.74
CA PRO A 85 13.18 -23.82 -2.96
C PRO A 85 14.20 -22.74 -2.59
N ILE A 86 15.43 -23.16 -2.22
CA ILE A 86 16.49 -22.27 -1.75
C ILE A 86 16.80 -21.15 -2.76
N TRP A 87 16.81 -21.46 -4.06
CA TRP A 87 17.01 -20.46 -5.12
C TRP A 87 15.96 -19.35 -5.10
N LEU A 88 14.70 -19.69 -4.83
CA LEU A 88 13.61 -18.72 -4.72
C LEU A 88 13.79 -17.81 -3.50
N ARG A 89 14.32 -18.34 -2.40
CA ARG A 89 14.63 -17.54 -1.20
C ARG A 89 15.77 -16.56 -1.46
N VAL A 90 16.82 -16.98 -2.17
CA VAL A 90 17.92 -16.09 -2.58
C VAL A 90 17.39 -14.98 -3.50
N ALA A 91 16.61 -15.34 -4.52
CA ALA A 91 15.98 -14.36 -5.40
C ALA A 91 15.07 -13.38 -4.64
N ALA A 92 14.31 -13.88 -3.65
CA ALA A 92 13.46 -13.05 -2.80
C ALA A 92 14.28 -12.08 -1.93
N ILE A 93 15.42 -12.50 -1.37
CA ILE A 93 16.31 -11.62 -0.61
C ILE A 93 16.85 -10.51 -1.51
N CYS A 94 17.30 -10.84 -2.73
CA CYS A 94 17.76 -9.84 -3.69
C CYS A 94 16.65 -8.86 -4.07
N GLY A 95 15.45 -9.37 -4.37
CA GLY A 95 14.29 -8.53 -4.71
C GLY A 95 13.86 -7.62 -3.55
N ALA A 96 13.89 -8.12 -2.32
CA ALA A 96 13.61 -7.34 -1.12
C ALA A 96 14.67 -6.24 -0.91
N GLY A 97 15.95 -6.55 -1.12
CA GLY A 97 17.05 -5.58 -1.06
C GLY A 97 16.88 -4.46 -2.08
N VAL A 98 16.61 -4.81 -3.34
CA VAL A 98 16.37 -3.83 -4.42
C VAL A 98 15.15 -2.96 -4.10
N SER A 99 14.06 -3.55 -3.61
CA SER A 99 12.84 -2.81 -3.24
C SER A 99 13.12 -1.81 -2.12
N LEU A 100 13.91 -2.21 -1.11
CA LEU A 100 14.29 -1.34 0.00
C LEU A 100 15.20 -0.20 -0.46
N SER A 101 16.18 -0.49 -1.31
CA SER A 101 17.04 0.53 -1.92
C SER A 101 16.24 1.51 -2.78
N ALA A 102 15.27 1.02 -3.56
CA ALA A 102 14.40 1.87 -4.36
C ALA A 102 13.60 2.85 -3.48
N ILE A 103 12.95 2.35 -2.41
CA ILE A 103 12.25 3.20 -1.44
C ILE A 103 13.20 4.27 -0.87
N PHE A 104 14.41 3.87 -0.47
CA PHE A 104 15.39 4.79 0.10
C PHE A 104 15.78 5.90 -0.88
N PHE A 105 16.08 5.57 -2.13
CA PHE A 105 16.46 6.56 -3.15
C PHE A 105 15.30 7.45 -3.59
N THR A 106 14.06 6.93 -3.60
CA THR A 106 12.87 7.71 -3.92
C THR A 106 12.57 8.80 -2.88
N VAL A 107 13.01 8.63 -1.63
CA VAL A 107 12.84 9.66 -0.59
C VAL A 107 13.81 10.84 -0.79
N TYR A 108 14.94 10.63 -1.49
CA TYR A 108 15.89 11.71 -1.77
C TYR A 108 15.38 12.60 -2.92
N PRO A 109 15.10 13.90 -2.68
CA PRO A 109 14.60 14.79 -3.72
C PRO A 109 15.67 15.03 -4.80
N ILE A 110 15.28 14.82 -6.05
CA ILE A 110 16.16 15.01 -7.23
C ILE A 110 16.21 16.50 -7.64
N ILE A 111 15.19 17.30 -7.27
CA ILE A 111 15.09 18.73 -7.55
C ILE A 111 15.42 19.59 -6.33
N ASP A 112 15.77 20.86 -6.55
CA ASP A 112 15.91 21.87 -5.51
C ASP A 112 14.56 22.13 -4.83
N VAL A 113 14.38 21.52 -3.66
CA VAL A 113 13.27 21.81 -2.75
C VAL A 113 13.74 22.80 -1.68
N PRO A 114 12.92 23.78 -1.26
CA PRO A 114 13.30 24.80 -0.28
C PRO A 114 13.85 24.21 1.02
N SER A 115 13.37 23.03 1.42
CA SER A 115 14.03 22.19 2.41
C SER A 115 13.81 20.70 2.14
N PRO A 116 14.87 19.88 2.03
CA PRO A 116 14.76 18.42 1.86
C PRO A 116 14.02 17.75 3.02
N LEU A 117 14.14 18.30 4.23
CA LEU A 117 13.45 17.81 5.42
C LEU A 117 11.93 17.97 5.34
N SER A 118 11.40 19.13 4.89
CA SER A 118 9.95 19.28 4.74
C SER A 118 9.39 18.34 3.69
N PHE A 119 10.13 18.09 2.62
CA PHE A 119 9.73 17.15 1.57
C PHE A 119 9.69 15.71 2.08
N ALA A 120 10.76 15.26 2.76
CA ALA A 120 10.81 13.93 3.37
C ALA A 120 9.69 13.74 4.42
N VAL A 121 9.45 14.74 5.27
CA VAL A 121 8.36 14.70 6.26
C VAL A 121 7.00 14.57 5.59
N LYS A 122 6.72 15.31 4.50
CA LYS A 122 5.46 15.18 3.74
C LYS A 122 5.29 13.76 3.20
N ILE A 123 6.32 13.18 2.60
CA ILE A 123 6.27 11.81 2.07
C ILE A 123 6.00 10.81 3.19
N ILE A 124 6.79 10.85 4.26
CA ILE A 124 6.66 9.93 5.41
C ILE A 124 5.26 10.05 6.03
N ALA A 125 4.76 11.27 6.21
CA ALA A 125 3.43 11.50 6.78
C ALA A 125 2.32 10.91 5.90
N VAL A 126 2.35 11.18 4.59
CA VAL A 126 1.37 10.63 3.63
C VAL A 126 1.41 9.10 3.62
N THR A 127 2.61 8.52 3.55
CA THR A 127 2.77 7.05 3.56
C THR A 127 2.27 6.44 4.87
N ALA A 128 2.63 7.01 6.02
CA ALA A 128 2.23 6.49 7.33
C ALA A 128 0.71 6.57 7.53
N ILE A 129 0.09 7.71 7.22
CA ILE A 129 -1.36 7.91 7.37
C ILE A 129 -2.13 6.95 6.47
N ALA A 130 -1.76 6.82 5.20
CA ALA A 130 -2.44 5.93 4.26
C ALA A 130 -2.34 4.45 4.69
N ASN A 131 -1.16 4.01 5.14
CA ASN A 131 -0.98 2.66 5.67
C ASN A 131 -1.79 2.44 6.96
N ALA A 132 -1.81 3.41 7.87
CA ALA A 132 -2.61 3.34 9.09
C ALA A 132 -4.11 3.23 8.80
N ILE A 133 -4.63 3.97 7.81
CA ILE A 133 -6.01 3.83 7.33
C ILE A 133 -6.24 2.42 6.79
N GLY A 134 -5.33 1.90 5.96
CA GLY A 134 -5.41 0.53 5.44
C GLY A 134 -5.46 -0.53 6.55
N VAL A 135 -4.61 -0.41 7.57
CA VAL A 135 -4.61 -1.29 8.75
C VAL A 135 -5.92 -1.16 9.53
N GLY A 136 -6.42 0.07 9.75
CA GLY A 136 -7.70 0.31 10.43
C GLY A 136 -8.87 -0.36 9.71
N ILE A 137 -8.95 -0.21 8.39
CA ILE A 137 -9.96 -0.87 7.55
C ILE A 137 -9.88 -2.39 7.68
N TYR A 138 -8.66 -2.96 7.65
CA TYR A 138 -8.44 -4.40 7.81
C TYR A 138 -8.87 -4.92 9.19
N LEU A 139 -8.55 -4.18 10.26
CA LEU A 139 -8.90 -4.56 11.63
C LEU A 139 -10.43 -4.52 11.86
N ILE A 140 -11.13 -3.55 11.27
CA ILE A 140 -12.59 -3.44 11.34
C ILE A 140 -13.26 -4.54 10.49
N GLY A 141 -12.63 -4.93 9.38
CA GLY A 141 -13.14 -5.97 8.48
C GLY A 141 -13.00 -7.41 9.00
N LYS A 142 -12.08 -7.68 9.94
CA LYS A 142 -11.88 -9.02 10.50
C LYS A 142 -13.16 -9.55 11.16
N PRO A 143 -13.79 -10.61 10.63
CA PRO A 143 -14.84 -11.30 11.38
C PRO A 143 -14.20 -11.90 12.64
N LYS A 144 -14.83 -11.69 13.81
CA LYS A 144 -14.51 -12.43 15.03
C LYS A 144 -14.60 -13.92 14.66
N ARG A 145 -13.45 -14.59 14.54
CA ARG A 145 -13.35 -16.03 14.30
C ARG A 145 -14.00 -16.71 15.50
N ARG A 146 -15.31 -16.97 15.42
CA ARG A 146 -16.01 -17.81 16.37
C ARG A 146 -15.46 -19.20 16.11
N TYR A 147 -14.56 -19.64 16.99
CA TYR A 147 -14.20 -21.04 17.10
C TYR A 147 -15.49 -21.76 17.51
N ASP A 148 -16.22 -22.30 16.55
CA ASP A 148 -17.16 -23.37 16.82
C ASP A 148 -16.32 -24.63 17.00
N SER A 149 -15.86 -24.82 18.22
CA SER A 149 -15.62 -26.14 18.79
C SER A 149 -16.96 -26.88 18.86
N GLN A 150 -17.28 -27.61 17.81
CA GLN A 150 -18.15 -28.79 17.83
C GLN A 150 -17.28 -29.87 17.16
N GLY A 151 -16.80 -30.88 17.86
CA GLY A 151 -17.53 -31.77 18.75
C GLY A 151 -17.63 -33.09 18.01
#